data_AF-A0A220DC26-F1
#
_entry.id   AF-A0A220DC26-F1
#
_cell.length_a   1.000
_cell.length_b   1.000
_cell.length_c   1.000
_cell.angle_alpha   90.00
_cell.angle_beta   90.00
_cell.angle_gamma   90.00
#
_symmetry.space_group_name_H-M   'P 1'
#
loop_
_entity.id
_entity.type
_entity.pdbx_description
1 polymer ?
#
loop_
_entity_poly.entity_id
_entity_poly.type
_entity_poly.pdbx_seq_one_letter_code
_entity_poly.pdbx_strand_id
1 'polypeptide(L)'
;DMYGMHWLLDVDNVYGYGTGNTSGNDCGDSSARVEYINTYQRGPQESVWETVAHPSCASTNHSYSGRPQFNYPCLFVAGSTNGQWRYTDAPDADARAVQAAYWALTWATAQGAQSQISGTMAKAAKMGDFLRYSFYDKYFKNPGCGSPSCAAGSGKSSSSYMLTWYYAWGG
;
A
#
# COMPACT_ATOMS: atom_id res chain seq x y z
N ASP A 1 1.11 -2.90 -12.73
CA ASP A 1 1.56 -3.16 -11.36
C ASP A 1 2.27 -1.97 -10.76
N MET A 2 2.11 -1.79 -9.45
CA MET A 2 2.80 -0.76 -8.66
C MET A 2 4.06 -1.33 -8.02
N TYR A 3 5.12 -0.53 -7.89
CA TYR A 3 6.36 -0.93 -7.21
C TYR A 3 6.59 -0.08 -5.95
N GLY A 4 5.81 -0.36 -4.92
CA GLY A 4 5.93 0.22 -3.59
C GLY A 4 5.45 -0.76 -2.53
N MET A 5 5.85 -0.56 -1.28
CA MET A 5 5.54 -1.51 -0.21
C MET A 5 4.13 -1.28 0.33
N HIS A 6 3.36 -2.36 0.49
CA HIS A 6 2.21 -2.28 1.38
C HIS A 6 2.69 -2.10 2.83
N TRP A 7 1.99 -1.26 3.59
CA TRP A 7 2.45 -0.84 4.91
C TRP A 7 2.27 -1.89 6.03
N LEU A 8 1.35 -2.85 5.89
CA LEU A 8 1.01 -3.77 6.98
C LEU A 8 0.86 -5.22 6.51
N LEU A 9 1.49 -6.13 7.26
CA LEU A 9 1.49 -7.56 7.00
C LEU A 9 1.12 -8.32 8.27
N ASP A 10 0.30 -9.35 8.12
CA ASP A 10 0.11 -10.39 9.12
C ASP A 10 1.10 -11.52 8.82
N VAL A 11 2.28 -11.43 9.44
CA VAL A 11 3.44 -12.28 9.11
C VAL A 11 3.21 -13.76 9.43
N ASP A 12 2.37 -14.03 10.42
CA ASP A 12 2.11 -15.38 10.99
C ASP A 12 0.68 -15.83 10.76
N ASN A 13 -0.08 -15.08 9.96
CA ASN A 13 -1.49 -15.32 9.67
C ASN A 13 -2.34 -15.49 10.96
N VAL A 14 -2.05 -14.66 11.97
CA VAL A 14 -2.75 -14.66 13.26
C VAL A 14 -4.24 -14.31 13.09
N TYR A 15 -4.56 -13.44 12.13
CA TYR A 15 -5.95 -13.09 11.80
C TYR A 15 -6.66 -14.18 10.98
N GLY A 16 -5.91 -15.10 10.37
CA GLY A 16 -6.44 -16.23 9.61
C GLY A 16 -6.94 -15.88 8.21
N TYR A 17 -6.56 -14.73 7.66
CA TYR A 17 -6.98 -14.29 6.33
C TYR A 17 -6.28 -15.05 5.19
N GLY A 18 -5.06 -15.55 5.41
CA GLY A 18 -4.32 -16.34 4.42
C GLY A 18 -4.82 -17.78 4.28
N THR A 19 -5.49 -18.32 5.32
CA THR A 19 -5.98 -19.71 5.33
C THR A 19 -7.30 -19.85 4.57
N GLY A 20 -7.25 -20.50 3.40
CA GLY A 20 -8.43 -20.73 2.55
C GLY A 20 -8.40 -19.97 1.23
N ASN A 21 -7.28 -19.31 0.91
CA ASN A 21 -7.06 -18.73 -0.42
C ASN A 21 -6.78 -19.83 -1.46
N THR A 22 -7.79 -20.61 -1.83
CA THR A 22 -7.70 -21.67 -2.84
C THR A 22 -7.97 -21.17 -4.26
N SER A 23 -8.23 -19.87 -4.41
CA SER A 23 -8.78 -19.28 -5.63
C SER A 23 -7.86 -18.21 -6.21
N GLY A 24 -7.03 -18.62 -7.16
CA GLY A 24 -6.51 -17.74 -8.20
C GLY A 24 -5.38 -16.79 -7.80
N ASN A 25 -4.58 -16.44 -8.78
CA ASN A 25 -3.36 -15.63 -8.68
C ASN A 25 -3.59 -14.16 -8.25
N ASP A 26 -4.81 -13.79 -7.86
CA ASP A 26 -5.23 -12.39 -7.69
C ASP A 26 -4.94 -11.84 -6.29
N CYS A 27 -4.77 -12.72 -5.29
CA CYS A 27 -4.61 -12.36 -3.87
C CYS A 27 -3.32 -12.87 -3.21
N GLY A 28 -2.35 -13.35 -3.99
CA GLY A 28 -1.10 -13.91 -3.45
C GLY A 28 -1.15 -15.42 -3.19
N ASP A 29 0.02 -15.98 -2.88
CA ASP A 29 0.24 -17.41 -2.68
C ASP A 29 -0.30 -17.84 -1.30
N SER A 30 -1.31 -18.71 -1.29
CA SER A 30 -1.93 -19.26 -0.08
C SER A 30 -1.09 -20.26 0.70
N SER A 31 0.12 -20.57 0.21
CA SER A 31 1.12 -21.31 0.95
C SER A 31 2.00 -20.41 1.84
N ALA A 32 1.89 -19.08 1.71
CA ALA A 32 2.71 -18.14 2.44
C ALA A 32 2.16 -17.84 3.84
N ARG A 33 3.04 -17.92 4.84
CA ARG A 33 2.83 -17.51 6.23
C ARG A 33 2.35 -16.04 6.35
N VAL A 34 2.72 -15.20 5.38
CA VAL A 34 2.58 -13.74 5.38
C VAL A 34 1.37 -13.31 4.54
N GLU A 35 0.44 -12.60 5.16
CA GLU A 35 -0.79 -12.09 4.53
C GLU A 35 -0.81 -10.55 4.51
N TYR A 36 -1.36 -9.96 3.44
CA TYR A 36 -1.52 -8.50 3.34
C TYR A 36 -2.82 -8.07 4.02
N ILE A 37 -2.73 -7.22 5.04
CA ILE A 37 -3.89 -6.76 5.82
C ILE A 37 -3.87 -5.25 5.99
N ASN A 38 -5.01 -4.68 6.33
CA ASN A 38 -5.13 -3.27 6.69
C ASN A 38 -6.05 -3.10 7.90
N THR A 39 -6.05 -1.90 8.48
CA THR A 39 -6.79 -1.56 9.69
C THR A 39 -7.49 -0.21 9.55
N TYR A 40 -6.74 0.89 9.54
CA TYR A 40 -7.27 2.26 9.51
C TYR A 40 -8.01 2.59 8.21
N GLN A 41 -9.30 2.95 8.31
CA GLN A 41 -10.16 3.35 7.18
C GLN A 41 -11.26 4.38 7.55
N ARG A 42 -11.48 4.70 8.82
CA ARG A 42 -12.67 5.46 9.30
C ARG A 42 -12.36 6.84 9.88
N GLY A 43 -11.26 7.44 9.43
CA GLY A 43 -10.95 8.85 9.69
C GLY A 43 -10.21 9.11 11.00
N PRO A 44 -10.06 10.39 11.38
CA PRO A 44 -9.06 10.82 12.36
C PRO A 44 -9.35 10.42 13.81
N GLN A 45 -10.57 9.97 14.12
CA GLN A 45 -10.94 9.51 15.45
C GLN A 45 -10.86 7.98 15.59
N GLU A 46 -10.53 7.25 14.51
CA GLU A 46 -10.32 5.80 14.61
C GLU A 46 -8.94 5.52 15.21
N SER A 47 -8.90 5.31 16.52
CA SER A 47 -7.68 4.85 17.19
C SER A 47 -7.37 3.38 16.86
N VAL A 48 -6.15 2.93 17.18
CA VAL A 48 -5.73 1.53 16.99
C VAL A 48 -6.69 0.52 17.65
N TRP A 49 -7.33 0.90 18.76
CA TRP A 49 -8.27 0.06 19.52
C TRP A 49 -9.63 -0.08 18.86
N GLU A 50 -9.94 0.78 17.90
CA GLU A 50 -11.26 0.87 17.29
C GLU A 50 -11.29 0.22 15.91
N THR A 51 -10.13 -0.04 15.30
CA THR A 51 -10.02 -0.59 13.94
C THR A 51 -10.66 -1.98 13.81
N VAL A 52 -11.10 -2.29 12.58
CA VAL A 52 -11.44 -3.66 12.18
C VAL A 52 -10.37 -4.12 11.21
N ALA A 53 -9.46 -4.98 11.68
CA ALA A 53 -8.48 -5.62 10.81
C ALA A 53 -9.20 -6.35 9.67
N HIS A 54 -8.69 -6.22 8.47
CA HIS A 54 -9.30 -6.78 7.26
C HIS A 54 -8.24 -7.09 6.21
N PRO A 55 -8.49 -8.05 5.32
CA PRO A 55 -7.53 -8.40 4.27
C PRO A 55 -7.49 -7.33 3.19
N SER A 56 -6.30 -7.11 2.64
CA SER A 56 -6.07 -6.20 1.53
C SER A 56 -6.66 -6.74 0.22
N CYS A 57 -6.77 -8.05 0.08
CA CYS A 57 -7.50 -8.71 -1.01
C CYS A 57 -8.79 -9.34 -0.50
N ALA A 58 -9.93 -8.87 -0.98
CA ALA A 58 -11.25 -9.40 -0.66
C ALA A 58 -11.86 -10.04 -1.92
N SER A 59 -11.54 -11.31 -2.18
CA SER A 59 -12.14 -12.03 -3.32
C SER A 59 -13.61 -12.35 -3.06
N THR A 60 -14.40 -12.52 -4.11
CA THR A 60 -15.83 -12.92 -4.01
C THR A 60 -16.02 -14.31 -3.40
N ASN A 61 -14.97 -15.14 -3.35
CA ASN A 61 -15.02 -16.54 -2.96
C ASN A 61 -14.24 -16.85 -1.66
N HIS A 62 -13.71 -15.85 -0.95
CA HIS A 62 -12.98 -16.10 0.30
C HIS A 62 -13.94 -16.35 1.47
N SER A 63 -14.02 -17.62 1.86
CA SER A 63 -14.42 -18.02 3.20
C SER A 63 -13.16 -18.06 4.05
N TYR A 64 -12.94 -17.06 4.91
CA TYR A 64 -11.86 -17.12 5.89
C TYR A 64 -12.19 -18.20 6.90
N SER A 65 -11.22 -19.07 7.20
CA SER A 65 -11.43 -20.29 7.99
C SER A 65 -12.33 -20.06 9.23
N GLY A 66 -13.55 -20.62 9.20
CA GLY A 66 -14.51 -20.55 10.29
C GLY A 66 -15.30 -19.24 10.45
N ARG A 67 -15.19 -18.30 9.50
CA ARG A 67 -15.92 -17.01 9.53
C ARG A 67 -16.88 -16.90 8.33
N PRO A 68 -18.12 -16.40 8.52
CA PRO A 68 -19.01 -16.11 7.42
C PRO A 68 -18.37 -15.10 6.45
N GLN A 69 -18.68 -15.21 5.17
CA GLN A 69 -18.21 -14.28 4.13
C GLN A 69 -18.64 -12.85 4.52
N PHE A 70 -17.69 -12.05 4.97
CA PHE A 70 -17.95 -10.67 5.39
C PHE A 70 -17.42 -9.71 4.34
N ASN A 71 -18.30 -8.83 3.84
CA ASN A 71 -17.93 -7.75 2.94
C ASN A 71 -17.29 -6.60 3.73
N TYR A 72 -16.00 -6.74 4.09
CA TYR A 72 -15.26 -5.67 4.77
C TYR A 72 -15.35 -4.31 4.06
N PRO A 73 -15.25 -4.22 2.72
CA PRO A 73 -15.41 -2.95 2.01
C PRO A 73 -16.65 -2.13 2.39
N CYS A 74 -17.80 -2.77 2.67
CA CYS A 74 -19.02 -2.04 2.98
C CYS A 74 -19.01 -1.34 4.34
N LEU A 75 -18.09 -1.71 5.25
CA LEU A 75 -17.85 -0.97 6.50
C LEU A 75 -17.23 0.41 6.27
N PHE A 76 -16.50 0.57 5.16
CA PHE A 76 -15.66 1.74 4.92
C PHE A 76 -16.21 2.63 3.81
N VAL A 77 -16.81 2.02 2.78
CA VAL A 77 -17.35 2.73 1.62
C VAL A 77 -18.74 2.19 1.31
N ALA A 78 -19.74 3.05 1.44
CA ALA A 78 -21.13 2.71 1.14
C ALA A 78 -21.27 2.19 -0.30
N GLY A 79 -21.98 1.08 -0.47
CA GLY A 79 -22.22 0.46 -1.79
C GLY A 79 -21.05 -0.39 -2.33
N SER A 80 -19.96 -0.56 -1.57
CA SER A 80 -18.86 -1.42 -2.00
C SER A 80 -19.20 -2.91 -1.92
N THR A 81 -18.64 -3.68 -2.86
CA THR A 81 -18.79 -5.13 -2.96
C THR A 81 -17.44 -5.84 -2.76
N ASN A 82 -17.49 -7.16 -2.56
CA ASN A 82 -16.31 -8.02 -2.68
C ASN A 82 -15.83 -8.12 -4.14
N GLY A 83 -14.70 -8.81 -4.33
CA GLY A 83 -14.05 -8.97 -5.63
C GLY A 83 -13.07 -7.85 -5.95
N GLN A 84 -12.41 -7.31 -4.93
CA GLN A 84 -11.47 -6.20 -5.07
C GLN A 84 -10.21 -6.43 -4.25
N TRP A 85 -9.11 -5.84 -4.69
CA TRP A 85 -7.86 -5.73 -3.94
C TRP A 85 -7.49 -4.26 -3.75
N ARG A 86 -6.84 -3.95 -2.63
CA ARG A 86 -6.39 -2.60 -2.31
C ARG A 86 -5.19 -2.61 -1.39
N TYR A 87 -4.19 -1.81 -1.73
CA TYR A 87 -2.97 -1.65 -0.95
C TYR A 87 -2.76 -0.18 -0.63
N THR A 88 -2.11 0.06 0.50
CA THR A 88 -1.74 1.39 0.98
C THR A 88 -0.25 1.38 1.28
N ASP A 89 0.45 2.36 0.74
CA ASP A 89 1.87 2.60 0.98
C ASP A 89 2.05 3.56 2.16
N ALA A 90 3.15 3.39 2.89
CA ALA A 90 3.65 4.35 3.87
C ALA A 90 4.89 5.06 3.27
N PRO A 91 4.75 6.29 2.72
CA PRO A 91 5.79 6.91 1.90
C PRO A 91 7.10 7.16 2.64
N ASP A 92 7.05 7.31 3.96
CA ASP A 92 8.24 7.43 4.80
C ASP A 92 9.07 6.14 4.84
N ALA A 93 8.43 4.96 4.78
CA ALA A 93 9.11 3.67 4.78
C ALA A 93 9.82 3.42 3.44
N ASP A 94 9.14 3.69 2.32
CA ASP A 94 9.74 3.60 0.98
C ASP A 94 10.88 4.62 0.84
N ALA A 95 10.70 5.85 1.30
CA ALA A 95 11.77 6.86 1.32
C ALA A 95 12.97 6.41 2.16
N ARG A 96 12.74 5.78 3.32
CA ARG A 96 13.80 5.23 4.19
C ARG A 96 14.55 4.09 3.50
N ALA A 97 13.87 3.24 2.74
CA ALA A 97 14.51 2.20 1.95
C ALA A 97 15.41 2.79 0.84
N VAL A 98 14.94 3.82 0.14
CA VAL A 98 15.75 4.57 -0.85
C VAL A 98 16.94 5.25 -0.18
N GLN A 99 16.77 5.84 1.00
CA GLN A 99 17.84 6.45 1.78
C GLN A 99 18.90 5.41 2.19
N ALA A 100 18.48 4.23 2.64
CA ALA A 100 19.40 3.14 2.97
C ALA A 100 20.18 2.65 1.73
N ALA A 101 19.52 2.57 0.57
CA ALA A 101 20.17 2.23 -0.69
C ALA A 101 21.24 3.26 -1.10
N TYR A 102 21.00 4.55 -0.87
CA TYR A 102 21.99 5.60 -1.10
C TYR A 102 23.27 5.39 -0.27
N TRP A 103 23.14 5.07 1.02
CA TRP A 103 24.30 4.78 1.86
C TRP A 103 25.01 3.49 1.47
N ALA A 104 24.25 2.45 1.13
CA ALA A 104 24.82 1.21 0.60
C ALA A 104 25.64 1.45 -0.68
N LEU A 105 25.15 2.30 -1.59
CA LEU A 105 25.89 2.71 -2.78
C LEU A 105 27.19 3.42 -2.41
N THR A 106 27.11 4.40 -1.52
CA THR A 106 28.27 5.17 -1.05
C THR A 106 29.36 4.26 -0.49
N TRP A 107 28.99 3.32 0.38
CA TRP A 107 29.95 2.40 1.00
C TRP A 107 30.46 1.34 0.03
N ALA A 108 29.63 0.83 -0.87
CA ALA A 108 30.06 -0.15 -1.87
C ALA A 108 31.01 0.49 -2.89
N THR A 109 30.76 1.73 -3.31
CA THR A 109 31.66 2.48 -4.19
C THR A 109 33.02 2.73 -3.52
N ALA A 110 33.04 3.10 -2.23
CA ALA A 110 34.29 3.26 -1.48
C ALA A 110 35.13 1.97 -1.41
N GLN A 111 34.50 0.81 -1.50
CA GLN A 111 35.13 -0.51 -1.51
C GLN A 111 35.37 -1.06 -2.93
N GLY A 112 35.01 -0.31 -3.99
CA GLY A 112 35.06 -0.82 -5.37
C GLY A 112 34.05 -1.95 -5.68
N ALA A 113 33.06 -2.16 -4.81
CA ALA A 113 32.10 -3.26 -4.86
C ALA A 113 30.71 -2.87 -5.42
N GLN A 114 30.57 -1.67 -6.00
CA GLN A 114 29.30 -1.14 -6.53
C GLN A 114 28.56 -2.08 -7.50
N SER A 115 29.30 -2.85 -8.30
CA SER A 115 28.71 -3.79 -9.26
C SER A 115 27.91 -4.90 -8.56
N GLN A 116 28.30 -5.28 -7.34
CA GLN A 116 27.66 -6.35 -6.56
C GLN A 116 26.24 -5.98 -6.08
N ILE A 117 25.94 -4.68 -5.94
CA ILE A 117 24.64 -4.20 -5.45
C ILE A 117 23.79 -3.53 -6.52
N SER A 118 24.23 -3.56 -7.78
CA SER A 118 23.58 -2.88 -8.92
C SER A 118 22.10 -3.23 -9.08
N GLY A 119 21.73 -4.50 -8.90
CA GLY A 119 20.32 -4.94 -8.92
C GLY A 119 19.47 -4.33 -7.81
N THR A 120 20.02 -4.17 -6.60
CA THR A 120 19.33 -3.50 -5.49
C THR A 120 19.17 -2.01 -5.76
N MET A 121 20.16 -1.36 -6.39
CA MET A 121 20.06 0.05 -6.77
C MET A 121 18.99 0.28 -7.83
N ALA A 122 18.86 -0.62 -8.80
CA ALA A 122 17.78 -0.56 -9.79
C ALA A 122 16.39 -0.66 -9.14
N LYS A 123 16.24 -1.53 -8.13
CA LYS A 123 15.00 -1.66 -7.35
C LYS A 123 14.70 -0.40 -6.52
N ALA A 124 15.70 0.14 -5.81
CA ALA A 124 15.53 1.37 -5.02
C ALA A 124 15.18 2.57 -5.91
N ALA A 125 15.82 2.70 -7.09
CA ALA A 125 15.47 3.74 -8.05
C ALA A 125 14.04 3.58 -8.57
N LYS A 126 13.62 2.35 -8.90
CA LYS A 126 12.24 2.06 -9.32
C LYS A 126 11.23 2.40 -8.21
N MET A 127 11.52 2.05 -6.95
CA MET A 127 10.70 2.41 -5.80
C MET A 127 10.57 3.93 -5.65
N GLY A 128 11.68 4.67 -5.73
CA GLY A 128 11.66 6.13 -5.72
C GLY A 128 10.86 6.75 -6.87
N ASP A 129 10.80 6.08 -8.03
CA ASP A 129 10.01 6.53 -9.18
C ASP A 129 8.49 6.40 -8.93
N PHE A 130 8.05 5.28 -8.34
CA PHE A 130 6.65 5.07 -7.94
C PHE A 130 6.27 5.88 -6.69
N LEU A 131 7.20 6.13 -5.77
CA LEU A 131 6.98 6.95 -4.57
C LEU A 131 6.48 8.36 -4.90
N ARG A 132 6.69 8.86 -6.13
CA ARG A 132 6.14 10.13 -6.62
C ARG A 132 4.60 10.21 -6.55
N TYR A 133 3.89 9.08 -6.49
CA TYR A 133 2.45 9.07 -6.23
C TYR A 133 2.09 9.72 -4.88
N SER A 134 2.98 9.61 -3.89
CA SER A 134 2.82 10.29 -2.59
C SER A 134 2.83 11.82 -2.67
N PHE A 135 3.27 12.42 -3.80
CA PHE A 135 3.38 13.87 -3.90
C PHE A 135 2.06 14.58 -4.17
N TYR A 136 1.04 13.84 -4.63
CA TYR A 136 -0.21 14.42 -5.11
C TYR A 136 -1.29 14.45 -4.02
N ASP A 137 -2.18 15.44 -4.12
CA ASP A 137 -3.44 15.42 -3.38
C ASP A 137 -4.20 14.09 -3.61
N LYS A 138 -4.90 13.61 -2.58
CA LYS A 138 -5.62 12.33 -2.58
C LYS A 138 -6.54 12.14 -3.80
N TYR A 139 -7.14 13.22 -4.29
CA TYR A 139 -8.03 13.21 -5.45
C TYR A 139 -7.52 14.12 -6.57
N PHE A 140 -6.21 14.38 -6.62
CA PHE A 140 -5.54 15.23 -7.59
C PHE A 140 -6.16 16.64 -7.71
N LYS A 141 -6.66 17.20 -6.60
CA LYS A 141 -7.17 18.58 -6.55
C LYS A 141 -6.04 19.59 -6.38
N ASN A 142 -6.27 20.82 -6.86
CA ASN A 142 -5.31 21.91 -6.66
C ASN A 142 -5.27 22.34 -5.18
N PRO A 143 -4.10 22.78 -4.67
CA PRO A 143 -3.98 23.38 -3.35
C PRO A 143 -5.00 24.50 -3.10
N GLY A 144 -5.51 24.59 -1.87
CA GLY A 144 -6.53 25.58 -1.49
C GLY A 144 -7.96 25.20 -1.86
N CYS A 145 -8.19 24.04 -2.49
CA CYS A 145 -9.52 23.51 -2.69
C CYS A 145 -10.20 23.16 -1.34
N GLY A 146 -11.35 23.77 -1.06
CA GLY A 146 -12.13 23.53 0.17
C GLY A 146 -13.42 22.72 -0.02
N SER A 147 -13.65 22.14 -1.21
CA SER A 147 -14.89 21.42 -1.55
C SER A 147 -14.61 20.22 -2.47
N PRO A 148 -15.36 19.10 -2.35
CA PRO A 148 -15.27 17.99 -3.32
C PRO A 148 -15.52 18.39 -4.78
N SER A 149 -16.24 19.48 -5.02
CA SER A 149 -16.64 19.97 -6.34
C SER A 149 -15.58 20.81 -7.09
N CYS A 150 -14.41 21.08 -6.49
CA CYS A 150 -13.37 21.84 -7.21
C CYS A 150 -12.95 21.15 -8.51
N ALA A 151 -12.49 21.93 -9.48
CA ALA A 151 -11.84 21.39 -10.68
C ALA A 151 -10.64 20.51 -10.29
N ALA A 152 -10.42 19.43 -11.04
CA ALA A 152 -9.22 18.62 -10.91
C ALA A 152 -7.99 19.43 -11.35
N GLY A 153 -6.82 19.08 -10.80
CA GLY A 153 -5.54 19.60 -11.27
C GLY A 153 -5.18 19.09 -12.67
N SER A 154 -4.19 19.73 -13.28
CA SER A 154 -3.59 19.33 -14.55
C SER A 154 -2.08 19.29 -14.43
N GLY A 155 -1.46 18.26 -15.01
CA GLY A 155 -0.03 18.03 -14.88
C GLY A 155 0.39 17.91 -13.41
N LYS A 156 1.24 18.83 -12.94
CA LYS A 156 1.76 18.85 -11.57
C LYS A 156 1.03 19.82 -10.63
N SER A 157 -0.07 20.43 -11.05
CA SER A 157 -0.72 21.49 -10.26
C SER A 157 -1.31 21.00 -8.93
N SER A 158 -1.58 19.70 -8.80
CA SER A 158 -2.02 19.03 -7.57
C SER A 158 -0.89 18.37 -6.77
N SER A 159 0.36 18.53 -7.20
CA SER A 159 1.53 18.02 -6.47
C SER A 159 1.96 19.01 -5.38
N SER A 160 1.99 18.54 -4.14
CA SER A 160 2.63 19.23 -3.01
C SER A 160 4.16 19.09 -3.02
N TYR A 161 4.70 18.13 -3.78
CA TYR A 161 6.13 17.73 -3.76
C TYR A 161 6.62 17.28 -2.38
N MET A 162 5.70 16.87 -1.50
CA MET A 162 5.98 16.33 -0.18
C MET A 162 5.58 14.86 -0.12
N LEU A 163 6.21 14.09 0.77
CA LEU A 163 5.73 12.76 1.13
C LEU A 163 4.45 12.94 1.97
N THR A 164 3.28 12.61 1.39
CA THR A 164 2.01 12.61 2.10
C THR A 164 1.86 11.37 3.01
N TRP A 165 0.76 11.28 3.75
CA TRP A 165 0.52 10.18 4.69
C TRP A 165 0.45 8.81 4.02
N TYR A 166 -0.06 8.74 2.80
CA TYR A 166 -0.12 7.53 1.98
C TYR A 166 -0.38 7.87 0.52
N TYR A 167 -0.02 6.94 -0.37
CA TYR A 167 -0.76 6.71 -1.59
C TYR A 167 -1.38 5.30 -1.56
N ALA A 168 -2.46 5.09 -2.28
CA ALA A 168 -3.17 3.82 -2.31
C ALA A 168 -3.56 3.45 -3.74
N TRP A 169 -3.63 2.16 -4.02
CA TRP A 169 -4.05 1.62 -5.31
C TRP A 169 -4.88 0.36 -5.09
N GLY A 170 -5.84 0.12 -5.99
CA GLY A 170 -6.76 -1.00 -5.92
C GLY A 170 -7.37 -1.31 -7.28
N GLY A 171 -8.05 -2.46 -7.38
CA GLY A 171 -8.68 -2.96 -8.59
C GLY A 171 -9.72 -4.04 -8.31
#